data_AF-A0A377GJ97-F1
#
_entry.id   AF-A0A377GJ97-F1
#
_cell.length_a   1.000
_cell.length_b   1.000
_cell.length_c   1.000
_cell.angle_alpha   90.00
_cell.angle_beta   90.00
_cell.angle_gamma   90.00
#
_symmetry.space_group_name_H-M   'P 1'
#
loop_
_entity.id
_entity.type
_entity.pdbx_description
1 polymer ?
#
loop_
_entity_poly.entity_id
_entity_poly.type
_entity_poly.pdbx_seq_one_letter_code
_entity_poly.pdbx_strand_id
1 'polypeptide(L)'
;MHNEEDEKQNFKKRDLSKAASYNVQLGLGYLKQGDRPRAKKKILTALEQEPSSPDVNSAMAYYFDQTKELDQAEKYYLKAISLAGNGGAQLNNYGAFLCRQGDYKRAESYFLKAVNDLKYVHTAGAYENAGLCALSVPNEDKAKLYFAKALNQDPSRKVSFYELLKLEVKSGNASEAFALLQKHPDLILNDRLLLSLAKEVSEKVGQYTLAAEYQRSINNLNSNIDTSGVTNEYNNHTG
;
A
#
# COMPACT_ATOMS: atom_id res chain seq x y z
N MET A 1 14.37 47.20 -0.58
CA MET A 1 15.31 46.30 0.14
C MET A 1 14.62 45.16 0.88
N HIS A 2 13.42 45.30 1.47
CA HIS A 2 12.74 44.16 2.13
C HIS A 2 12.35 42.99 1.20
N ASN A 3 12.06 43.23 -0.08
CA ASN A 3 11.56 42.19 -0.99
C ASN A 3 12.61 41.15 -1.44
N GLU A 4 13.89 41.55 -1.57
CA GLU A 4 14.95 40.65 -2.08
C GLU A 4 15.48 39.66 -1.02
N GLU A 5 15.49 40.07 0.26
CA GLU A 5 15.87 39.18 1.35
C GLU A 5 14.79 38.14 1.64
N ASP A 6 13.52 38.56 1.61
CA ASP A 6 12.36 37.66 1.73
C ASP A 6 12.29 36.65 0.58
N GLU A 7 12.56 37.08 -0.65
CA GLU A 7 12.66 36.18 -1.80
C GLU A 7 13.80 35.16 -1.63
N LYS A 8 15.03 35.61 -1.29
CA LYS A 8 16.18 34.72 -1.07
C LYS A 8 15.92 33.71 0.06
N GLN A 9 15.28 34.14 1.16
CA GLN A 9 14.90 33.25 2.25
C GLN A 9 13.84 32.22 1.80
N ASN A 10 12.86 32.64 1.00
CA ASN A 10 11.84 31.75 0.47
C ASN A 10 12.42 30.72 -0.53
N PHE A 11 13.34 31.14 -1.41
CA PHE A 11 14.08 30.23 -2.29
C PHE A 11 14.89 29.20 -1.49
N LYS A 12 15.66 29.65 -0.50
CA LYS A 12 16.44 28.77 0.38
C LYS A 12 15.54 27.77 1.14
N LYS A 13 14.38 28.21 1.64
CA LYS A 13 13.40 27.33 2.29
C LYS A 13 12.83 26.29 1.33
N ARG A 14 12.49 26.67 0.10
CA ARG A 14 12.00 25.74 -0.93
C ARG A 14 13.05 24.68 -1.30
N ASP A 15 14.32 25.08 -1.40
CA ASP A 15 15.41 24.15 -1.69
C ASP A 15 15.66 23.18 -0.54
N LEU A 16 15.60 23.66 0.71
CA LEU A 16 15.67 22.81 1.90
C LEU A 16 14.51 21.80 1.95
N SER A 17 13.28 22.22 1.63
CA SER A 17 12.11 21.35 1.59
C SER A 17 12.24 20.23 0.54
N LYS A 18 12.72 20.57 -0.66
CA LYS A 18 13.01 19.57 -1.70
C LYS A 18 14.11 18.60 -1.28
N ALA A 19 15.21 19.12 -0.70
CA ALA A 19 16.30 18.30 -0.22
C ALA A 19 15.85 17.34 0.92
N ALA A 20 15.00 17.83 1.83
CA ALA A 20 14.43 17.01 2.90
C ALA A 20 13.56 15.88 2.34
N SER A 21 12.68 16.19 1.37
CA SER A 21 11.86 15.18 0.70
C SER A 21 12.70 14.10 0.00
N TYR A 22 13.76 14.50 -0.71
CA TYR A 22 14.67 13.55 -1.35
C TYR A 22 15.42 12.67 -0.32
N ASN A 23 15.87 13.26 0.78
CA ASN A 23 16.49 12.52 1.87
C ASN A 23 15.50 11.54 2.54
N VAL A 24 14.23 11.91 2.71
CA VAL A 24 13.18 10.98 3.16
C VAL A 24 13.05 9.80 2.20
N GLN A 25 12.93 10.05 0.89
CA GLN A 25 12.81 8.99 -0.11
C GLN A 25 14.00 8.03 -0.09
N LEU A 26 15.23 8.55 -0.04
CA LEU A 26 16.44 7.74 0.10
C LEU A 26 16.44 6.94 1.42
N GLY A 27 16.04 7.58 2.52
CA GLY A 27 15.98 6.95 3.83
C GLY A 27 15.02 5.75 3.85
N LEU A 28 13.81 5.92 3.31
CA LEU A 28 12.82 4.85 3.18
C LEU A 28 13.27 3.76 2.21
N GLY A 29 13.97 4.12 1.12
CA GLY A 29 14.58 3.18 0.19
C GLY A 29 15.64 2.30 0.86
N TYR A 30 16.54 2.88 1.64
CA TYR A 30 17.53 2.13 2.43
C TYR A 30 16.88 1.25 3.48
N LEU A 31 15.81 1.70 4.16
CA LEU A 31 15.05 0.85 5.09
C LEU A 31 14.48 -0.39 4.39
N LYS A 32 13.90 -0.22 3.19
CA LYS A 32 13.36 -1.33 2.40
C LYS A 32 14.44 -2.37 2.04
N GLN A 33 15.68 -1.93 1.87
CA GLN A 33 16.84 -2.80 1.60
C GLN A 33 17.45 -3.40 2.88
N GLY A 34 16.96 -3.03 4.07
CA GLY A 34 17.52 -3.45 5.35
C GLY A 34 18.73 -2.64 5.84
N ASP A 35 19.18 -1.62 5.09
CA ASP A 35 20.30 -0.76 5.48
C ASP A 35 19.86 0.33 6.46
N ARG A 36 19.73 -0.08 7.72
CA ARG A 36 19.31 0.80 8.82
C ARG A 36 20.27 1.98 9.06
N PRO A 37 21.61 1.84 9.00
CA PRO A 37 22.51 2.98 9.20
C PRO A 37 22.36 4.08 8.14
N ARG A 38 22.35 3.72 6.84
CA ARG A 38 22.19 4.72 5.76
C ARG A 38 20.80 5.34 5.81
N ALA A 39 19.77 4.55 6.13
CA ALA A 39 18.43 5.06 6.35
C ALA A 39 18.38 6.13 7.44
N LYS A 40 18.90 5.84 8.64
CA LYS A 40 18.88 6.77 9.77
C LYS A 40 19.59 8.07 9.41
N LYS A 41 20.77 7.98 8.80
CA LYS A 41 21.55 9.15 8.37
C LYS A 41 20.73 10.06 7.47
N LYS A 42 20.06 9.51 6.46
CA LYS A 42 19.25 10.29 5.51
C LYS A 42 18.04 10.93 6.17
N ILE A 43 17.31 10.19 7.03
CA ILE A 43 16.15 10.74 7.72
C ILE A 43 16.55 11.82 8.74
N LEU A 44 17.68 11.66 9.43
CA LEU A 44 18.22 12.70 10.31
C LEU A 44 18.58 13.97 9.55
N THR A 45 19.24 13.86 8.39
CA THR A 45 19.50 15.04 7.54
C THR A 45 18.22 15.72 7.09
N ALA A 46 17.17 14.97 6.73
CA ALA A 46 15.87 15.55 6.41
C ALA A 46 15.25 16.28 7.62
N LEU A 47 15.42 15.74 8.83
CA LEU A 47 14.92 16.33 10.07
C LEU A 47 15.67 17.60 10.47
N GLU A 48 16.97 17.68 10.19
CA GLU A 48 17.76 18.92 10.33
C GLU A 48 17.29 20.00 9.34
N GLN A 49 16.94 19.60 8.12
CA GLN A 49 16.48 20.51 7.06
C GLN A 49 15.07 21.04 7.32
N GLU A 50 14.15 20.17 7.76
CA GLU A 50 12.73 20.48 7.96
C GLU A 50 12.19 19.82 9.25
N PRO A 51 12.56 20.34 10.45
CA PRO A 51 12.21 19.73 11.73
C PRO A 51 10.69 19.72 12.04
N SER A 52 9.95 20.63 11.41
CA SER A 52 8.49 20.78 11.52
C SER A 52 7.72 20.13 10.37
N SER A 53 8.38 19.42 9.44
CA SER A 53 7.67 18.72 8.37
C SER A 53 6.95 17.47 8.89
N PRO A 54 5.62 17.34 8.69
CA PRO A 54 4.88 16.14 9.08
C PRO A 54 5.41 14.86 8.41
N ASP A 55 5.84 14.95 7.15
CA ASP A 55 6.33 13.80 6.38
C ASP A 55 7.70 13.32 6.88
N VAL A 56 8.59 14.27 7.21
CA VAL A 56 9.90 13.96 7.79
C VAL A 56 9.74 13.30 9.16
N ASN A 57 8.85 13.84 10.02
CA ASN A 57 8.57 13.23 11.32
C ASN A 57 7.90 11.85 11.17
N SER A 58 7.04 11.65 10.17
CA SER A 58 6.46 10.33 9.85
C SER A 58 7.51 9.32 9.37
N ALA A 59 8.49 9.76 8.59
CA ALA A 59 9.60 8.92 8.15
C ALA A 59 10.49 8.48 9.32
N MET A 60 10.76 9.38 10.27
CA MET A 60 11.49 9.04 11.49
C MET A 60 10.70 8.08 12.39
N ALA A 61 9.38 8.28 12.51
CA ALA A 61 8.51 7.36 13.21
C ALA A 61 8.56 5.95 12.59
N TYR A 62 8.47 5.87 11.26
CA TYR A 62 8.56 4.61 10.53
C TYR A 62 9.93 3.95 10.71
N TYR A 63 11.02 4.72 10.72
CA TYR A 63 12.35 4.20 11.05
C TYR A 63 12.35 3.47 12.40
N PHE A 64 11.87 4.14 13.45
CA PHE A 64 11.82 3.56 14.80
C PHE A 64 10.90 2.33 14.90
N ASP A 65 9.78 2.32 14.18
CA ASP A 65 8.90 1.15 14.09
C ASP A 65 9.65 -0.06 13.47
N GLN A 66 10.38 0.16 12.38
CA GLN A 66 11.17 -0.89 11.73
C GLN A 66 12.38 -1.36 12.56
N THR A 67 12.89 -0.53 13.46
CA THR A 67 13.95 -0.89 14.42
C THR A 67 13.45 -1.37 15.78
N LYS A 68 12.12 -1.49 15.96
CA LYS A 68 11.47 -1.96 17.20
C LYS A 68 11.63 -1.01 18.40
N GLU A 69 11.92 0.26 18.15
CA GLU A 69 11.96 1.32 19.15
C GLU A 69 10.56 1.99 19.28
N LEU A 70 9.58 1.22 19.74
CA LEU A 70 8.16 1.53 19.60
C LEU A 70 7.73 2.83 20.30
N ASP A 71 8.28 3.14 21.47
CA ASP A 71 7.98 4.38 22.20
C ASP A 71 8.41 5.63 21.42
N GLN A 72 9.54 5.53 20.71
CA GLN A 72 10.03 6.62 19.86
C GLN A 72 9.18 6.72 18.59
N ALA A 73 8.82 5.58 18.00
CA ALA A 73 7.91 5.55 16.85
C ALA A 73 6.60 6.29 17.14
N GLU A 74 5.95 5.97 18.27
CA GLU A 74 4.69 6.61 18.66
C GLU A 74 4.87 8.11 18.88
N LYS A 75 5.92 8.55 19.57
CA LYS A 75 6.22 9.98 19.78
C LYS A 75 6.33 10.74 18.45
N TYR A 76 7.06 10.20 17.49
CA TYR A 76 7.23 10.85 16.19
C TYR A 76 5.96 10.80 15.32
N TYR A 77 5.17 9.72 15.38
CA TYR A 77 3.87 9.68 14.69
C TYR A 77 2.90 10.72 15.24
N LEU A 78 2.78 10.82 16.57
CA LEU A 78 1.92 11.81 17.21
C LEU A 78 2.37 13.24 16.91
N LYS A 79 3.69 13.48 16.91
CA LYS A 79 4.26 14.77 16.48
C LYS A 79 3.91 15.09 15.03
N ALA A 80 4.01 14.13 14.11
CA ALA A 80 3.64 14.32 12.72
C ALA A 80 2.15 14.67 12.55
N ILE A 81 1.25 13.98 13.27
CA ILE A 81 -0.19 14.29 13.26
C ILE A 81 -0.45 15.72 13.76
N SER A 82 0.21 16.12 14.85
CA SER A 82 0.09 17.47 15.41
C SER A 82 0.55 18.54 14.43
N LEU A 83 1.70 18.33 13.76
CA LEU A 83 2.25 19.27 12.78
C LEU A 83 1.38 19.36 11.52
N ALA A 84 0.68 18.29 11.16
CA ALA A 84 -0.22 18.25 10.01
C ALA A 84 -1.62 18.82 10.29
N GLY A 85 -1.94 19.17 11.55
CA GLY A 85 -3.29 19.57 11.92
C GLY A 85 -4.33 18.46 11.69
N ASN A 86 -3.97 17.20 11.99
CA ASN A 86 -4.76 16.00 11.68
C ASN A 86 -4.87 15.65 10.18
N GLY A 87 -3.79 15.82 9.40
CA GLY A 87 -3.74 15.41 8.01
C GLY A 87 -3.93 13.89 7.81
N GLY A 88 -4.73 13.52 6.81
CA GLY A 88 -5.15 12.14 6.56
C GLY A 88 -3.98 11.18 6.31
N ALA A 89 -2.90 11.62 5.67
CA ALA A 89 -1.71 10.80 5.46
C ALA A 89 -1.05 10.38 6.79
N GLN A 90 -0.89 11.33 7.72
CA GLN A 90 -0.29 11.08 9.03
C GLN A 90 -1.20 10.24 9.92
N LEU A 91 -2.52 10.47 9.87
CA LEU A 91 -3.51 9.64 10.55
C LEU A 91 -3.48 8.18 10.04
N ASN A 92 -3.45 7.99 8.73
CA ASN A 92 -3.35 6.66 8.12
C ASN A 92 -2.04 5.94 8.51
N ASN A 93 -0.91 6.64 8.46
CA ASN A 93 0.39 6.07 8.82
C ASN A 93 0.43 5.60 10.28
N TYR A 94 -0.14 6.40 11.19
CA TYR A 94 -0.24 6.02 12.61
C TYR A 94 -1.24 4.90 12.86
N GLY A 95 -2.37 4.87 12.13
CA GLY A 95 -3.29 3.74 12.15
C GLY A 95 -2.60 2.43 11.75
N ALA A 96 -1.77 2.47 10.71
CA ALA A 96 -0.99 1.31 10.28
C ALA A 96 0.03 0.87 11.34
N PHE A 97 0.68 1.81 12.02
CA PHE A 97 1.56 1.51 13.15
C PHE A 97 0.80 0.81 14.28
N LEU A 98 -0.33 1.37 14.72
CA LEU A 98 -1.18 0.79 15.77
C LEU A 98 -1.64 -0.62 15.42
N CYS A 99 -2.01 -0.84 14.15
CA CYS A 99 -2.42 -2.15 13.68
C CYS A 99 -1.29 -3.18 13.81
N ARG A 100 -0.05 -2.81 13.43
CA ARG A 100 1.13 -3.67 13.61
C ARG A 100 1.44 -3.98 15.09
N GLN A 101 1.06 -3.09 16.01
CA GLN A 101 1.19 -3.30 17.45
C GLN A 101 0.03 -4.11 18.06
N GLY A 102 -0.99 -4.48 17.27
CA GLY A 102 -2.17 -5.19 17.76
C GLY A 102 -3.25 -4.30 18.39
N ASP A 103 -3.09 -2.98 18.36
CA ASP A 103 -4.12 -2.03 18.81
C ASP A 103 -5.14 -1.77 17.70
N TYR A 104 -5.86 -2.83 17.32
CA TYR A 104 -6.76 -2.85 16.17
C TYR A 104 -7.90 -1.83 16.29
N LYS A 105 -8.40 -1.60 17.50
CA LYS A 105 -9.50 -0.66 17.76
C LYS A 105 -9.05 0.79 17.53
N ARG A 106 -7.88 1.19 18.05
CA ARG A 106 -7.36 2.54 17.76
C ARG A 106 -6.94 2.66 16.30
N ALA A 107 -6.32 1.63 15.72
CA ALA A 107 -5.95 1.61 14.31
C ALA A 107 -7.15 1.93 13.40
N GLU A 108 -8.26 1.22 13.57
CA GLU A 108 -9.50 1.46 12.84
C GLU A 108 -9.98 2.90 13.01
N SER A 109 -10.00 3.43 14.24
CA SER A 109 -10.39 4.82 14.49
C SER A 109 -9.54 5.83 13.71
N TYR A 110 -8.22 5.62 13.64
CA TYR A 110 -7.33 6.51 12.90
C TYR A 110 -7.47 6.38 11.38
N PHE A 111 -7.69 5.19 10.83
CA PHE A 111 -8.02 5.02 9.41
C PHE A 111 -9.33 5.73 9.05
N LEU A 112 -10.36 5.60 9.90
CA LEU A 112 -11.65 6.26 9.66
C LEU A 112 -11.56 7.78 9.79
N LYS A 113 -10.69 8.30 10.67
CA LYS A 113 -10.38 9.74 10.68
C LYS A 113 -9.68 10.17 9.40
N ALA A 114 -8.73 9.37 8.89
CA ALA A 114 -8.01 9.67 7.65
C ALA A 114 -8.93 9.79 6.43
N VAL A 115 -9.91 8.89 6.28
CA VAL A 115 -10.86 8.95 5.14
C VAL A 115 -11.87 10.09 5.23
N ASN A 116 -12.01 10.71 6.41
CA ASN A 116 -12.84 11.89 6.62
C ASN A 116 -12.09 13.21 6.38
N ASP A 117 -10.77 13.18 6.17
CA ASP A 117 -10.02 14.36 5.73
C ASP A 117 -10.30 14.63 4.23
N LEU A 118 -11.02 15.72 3.96
CA LEU A 118 -11.40 16.14 2.60
C LEU A 118 -10.20 16.43 1.69
N LYS A 119 -9.01 16.70 2.25
CA LYS A 119 -7.79 16.96 1.47
C LYS A 119 -6.99 15.70 1.19
N TYR A 120 -7.34 14.58 1.82
CA TYR A 120 -6.58 13.35 1.69
C TYR A 120 -7.00 12.58 0.44
N VAL A 121 -6.13 12.55 -0.57
CA VAL A 121 -6.42 11.92 -1.88
C VAL A 121 -6.27 10.40 -1.88
N HIS A 122 -5.63 9.81 -0.86
CA HIS A 122 -5.37 8.36 -0.78
C HIS A 122 -6.35 7.63 0.16
N THR A 123 -7.63 8.01 0.14
CA THR A 123 -8.68 7.39 0.99
C THR A 123 -8.84 5.89 0.73
N ALA A 124 -8.70 5.43 -0.52
CA ALA A 124 -8.66 4.00 -0.88
C ALA A 124 -7.50 3.26 -0.17
N GLY A 125 -6.39 3.96 0.05
CA GLY A 125 -5.26 3.58 0.91
C GLY A 125 -5.70 3.20 2.31
N ALA A 126 -6.34 4.15 2.99
CA ALA A 126 -6.78 4.00 4.36
C ALA A 126 -7.88 2.95 4.54
N TYR A 127 -8.82 2.83 3.59
CA TYR A 127 -9.81 1.75 3.64
C TYR A 127 -9.19 0.36 3.47
N GLU A 128 -8.25 0.17 2.56
CA GLU A 128 -7.55 -1.13 2.44
C GLU A 128 -6.78 -1.48 3.71
N ASN A 129 -6.09 -0.50 4.31
CA ASN A 129 -5.40 -0.70 5.59
C ASN A 129 -6.38 -1.06 6.71
N ALA A 130 -7.56 -0.42 6.77
CA ALA A 130 -8.61 -0.77 7.71
C ALA A 130 -9.13 -2.20 7.48
N GLY A 131 -9.31 -2.61 6.23
CA GLY A 131 -9.72 -3.98 5.87
C GLY A 131 -8.69 -5.03 6.28
N LEU A 132 -7.42 -4.82 5.95
CA LEU A 132 -6.31 -5.69 6.36
C LEU A 132 -6.18 -5.76 7.89
N CYS A 133 -6.38 -4.63 8.57
CA CYS A 133 -6.38 -4.59 10.02
C CYS A 133 -7.57 -5.35 10.62
N ALA A 134 -8.74 -5.22 10.01
CA ALA A 134 -9.95 -5.94 10.41
C ALA A 134 -9.85 -7.45 10.17
N LEU A 135 -8.97 -7.94 9.27
CA LEU A 135 -8.62 -9.36 9.13
C LEU A 135 -7.66 -9.88 10.21
N SER A 136 -6.93 -8.98 10.89
CA SER A 136 -6.05 -9.37 12.01
C SER A 136 -6.84 -9.70 13.28
N VAL A 137 -8.11 -9.29 13.32
CA VAL A 137 -9.13 -9.81 14.21
C VAL A 137 -10.11 -10.65 13.38
N PRO A 138 -10.81 -11.67 13.91
CA PRO A 138 -11.78 -12.43 13.13
C PRO A 138 -13.08 -11.64 12.85
N ASN A 139 -12.96 -10.42 12.29
CA ASN A 139 -14.07 -9.54 11.92
C ASN A 139 -14.16 -9.37 10.40
N GLU A 140 -14.58 -10.44 9.74
CA GLU A 140 -14.65 -10.51 8.27
C GLU A 140 -15.68 -9.55 7.68
N ASP A 141 -16.78 -9.25 8.38
CA ASP A 141 -17.81 -8.31 7.90
C ASP A 141 -17.26 -6.90 7.73
N LYS A 142 -16.48 -6.42 8.70
CA LYS A 142 -15.80 -5.13 8.58
C LYS A 142 -14.74 -5.15 7.49
N ALA A 143 -13.98 -6.24 7.38
CA ALA A 143 -12.98 -6.37 6.33
C ALA A 143 -13.62 -6.25 4.94
N LYS A 144 -14.70 -7.00 4.68
CA LYS A 144 -15.49 -6.91 3.44
C LYS A 144 -15.97 -5.49 3.16
N LEU A 145 -16.58 -4.85 4.17
CA LEU A 145 -17.05 -3.47 4.06
C LEU A 145 -15.93 -2.51 3.65
N TYR A 146 -14.76 -2.62 4.27
CA TYR A 146 -13.64 -1.73 3.99
C TYR A 146 -12.99 -2.00 2.63
N PHE A 147 -12.84 -3.25 2.22
CA PHE A 147 -12.33 -3.55 0.87
C PHE A 147 -13.31 -3.10 -0.22
N ALA A 148 -14.62 -3.27 -0.02
CA ALA A 148 -15.62 -2.74 -0.94
C ALA A 148 -15.55 -1.21 -1.04
N LYS A 149 -15.38 -0.50 0.09
CA LYS A 149 -15.16 0.95 0.09
C LYS A 149 -13.85 1.34 -0.60
N ALA A 150 -12.77 0.59 -0.41
CA ALA A 150 -11.49 0.83 -1.09
C ALA A 150 -11.64 0.71 -2.61
N LEU A 151 -12.30 -0.33 -3.11
CA LEU A 151 -12.55 -0.54 -4.54
C LEU A 151 -13.52 0.46 -5.14
N ASN A 152 -14.46 0.99 -4.34
CA ASN A 152 -15.34 2.08 -4.79
C ASN A 152 -14.57 3.39 -4.99
N GLN A 153 -13.53 3.65 -4.21
CA GLN A 153 -12.68 4.83 -4.34
C GLN A 153 -11.60 4.67 -5.41
N ASP A 154 -11.01 3.47 -5.51
CA ASP A 154 -10.02 3.12 -6.53
C ASP A 154 -10.26 1.68 -7.01
N PRO A 155 -10.90 1.50 -8.18
CA PRO A 155 -11.18 0.18 -8.74
C PRO A 155 -9.95 -0.65 -9.13
N SER A 156 -8.74 -0.06 -9.12
CA SER A 156 -7.50 -0.74 -9.50
C SER A 156 -6.78 -1.41 -8.33
N ARG A 157 -7.32 -1.32 -7.11
CA ARG A 157 -6.69 -1.82 -5.86
C ARG A 157 -6.73 -3.34 -5.79
N LYS A 158 -5.74 -3.98 -6.42
CA LYS A 158 -5.63 -5.44 -6.54
C LYS A 158 -5.64 -6.20 -5.22
N VAL A 159 -5.02 -5.65 -4.16
CA VAL A 159 -5.04 -6.26 -2.81
C VAL A 159 -6.46 -6.27 -2.25
N SER A 160 -7.13 -5.11 -2.25
CA SER A 160 -8.54 -5.01 -1.84
C SER A 160 -9.46 -5.95 -2.63
N PHE A 161 -9.26 -6.05 -3.95
CA PHE A 161 -9.99 -6.97 -4.81
C PHE A 161 -9.77 -8.43 -4.43
N TYR A 162 -8.51 -8.85 -4.30
CA TYR A 162 -8.15 -10.22 -3.92
C TYR A 162 -8.75 -10.62 -2.58
N GLU A 163 -8.59 -9.79 -1.54
CA GLU A 163 -9.08 -10.12 -0.20
C GLU A 163 -10.61 -10.14 -0.15
N LEU A 164 -11.29 -9.20 -0.81
CA LEU A 164 -12.76 -9.23 -0.88
C LEU A 164 -13.25 -10.48 -1.62
N LEU A 165 -12.67 -10.80 -2.78
CA LEU A 165 -13.03 -11.98 -3.56
C LEU A 165 -12.89 -13.27 -2.73
N LYS A 166 -11.76 -13.40 -2.03
CA LYS A 166 -11.48 -14.54 -1.15
C LYS A 166 -12.48 -14.65 0.00
N LEU A 167 -12.85 -13.53 0.62
CA LEU A 167 -13.84 -13.48 1.70
C LEU A 167 -15.24 -13.89 1.21
N GLU A 168 -15.66 -13.44 0.02
CA GLU A 168 -16.95 -13.86 -0.54
C GLU A 168 -16.96 -15.35 -0.90
N VAL A 169 -15.89 -15.87 -1.51
CA VAL A 169 -15.73 -17.31 -1.77
C VAL A 169 -15.81 -18.13 -0.48
N LYS A 170 -15.10 -17.70 0.57
CA LYS A 170 -15.10 -18.36 1.89
C LYS A 170 -16.49 -18.36 2.53
N SER A 171 -17.26 -17.28 2.34
CA SER A 171 -18.60 -17.12 2.90
C SER A 171 -19.68 -17.88 2.14
N GLY A 172 -19.35 -18.54 1.02
CA GLY A 172 -20.32 -19.19 0.15
C GLY A 172 -21.10 -18.23 -0.77
N ASN A 173 -20.72 -16.96 -0.78
CA ASN A 173 -21.36 -15.89 -1.56
C ASN A 173 -20.82 -15.88 -3.00
N ALA A 174 -21.04 -16.99 -3.72
CA ALA A 174 -20.48 -17.19 -5.05
C ALA A 174 -21.03 -16.18 -6.08
N SER A 175 -22.27 -15.74 -5.92
CA SER A 175 -22.89 -14.72 -6.77
C SER A 175 -22.24 -13.34 -6.61
N GLU A 176 -21.97 -12.92 -5.38
CA GLU A 176 -21.26 -11.66 -5.06
C GLU A 176 -19.82 -11.71 -5.54
N ALA A 177 -19.13 -12.84 -5.32
CA ALA A 177 -17.79 -13.08 -5.85
C ALA A 177 -17.77 -12.96 -7.38
N PHE A 178 -18.74 -13.55 -8.06
CA PHE A 178 -18.84 -13.50 -9.52
C PHE A 178 -19.10 -12.07 -10.02
N ALA A 179 -20.01 -11.33 -9.39
CA ALA A 179 -20.26 -9.93 -9.72
C ALA A 179 -19.00 -9.06 -9.55
N LEU A 180 -18.18 -9.35 -8.52
CA LEU A 180 -16.91 -8.67 -8.32
C LEU A 180 -15.93 -8.93 -9.47
N LEU A 181 -15.81 -10.17 -9.94
CA LEU A 181 -14.97 -10.51 -11.10
C LEU A 181 -15.42 -9.76 -12.35
N GLN A 182 -16.73 -9.69 -12.61
CA GLN A 182 -17.29 -9.00 -13.77
C GLN A 182 -17.04 -7.49 -13.74
N LYS A 183 -16.99 -6.88 -12.55
CA LYS A 183 -16.73 -5.46 -12.38
C LYS A 183 -15.25 -5.08 -12.54
N HIS A 184 -14.33 -6.02 -12.31
CA HIS A 184 -12.88 -5.76 -12.33
C HIS A 184 -12.11 -6.74 -13.24
N PRO A 185 -12.48 -6.89 -14.53
CA PRO A 185 -11.86 -7.87 -15.43
C PRO A 185 -10.35 -7.63 -15.59
N ASP A 186 -9.91 -6.37 -15.66
CA ASP A 186 -8.51 -5.99 -15.89
C ASP A 186 -7.57 -6.46 -14.78
N LEU A 187 -8.07 -6.61 -13.54
CA LEU A 187 -7.27 -7.08 -12.41
C LEU A 187 -6.92 -8.57 -12.52
N ILE A 188 -7.70 -9.33 -13.30
CA ILE A 188 -7.63 -10.80 -13.41
C ILE A 188 -6.67 -11.23 -14.53
N LEU A 189 -6.69 -10.54 -15.68
CA LEU A 189 -6.21 -11.05 -16.98
C LEU A 189 -4.77 -11.60 -17.00
N ASN A 190 -3.89 -11.09 -16.14
CA ASN A 190 -2.47 -11.48 -16.09
C ASN A 190 -2.01 -11.95 -14.72
N ASP A 191 -2.93 -12.42 -13.88
CA ASP A 191 -2.61 -12.93 -12.55
C ASP A 191 -3.12 -14.36 -12.39
N ARG A 192 -2.19 -15.32 -12.32
CA ARG A 192 -2.52 -16.74 -12.22
C ARG A 192 -3.34 -17.06 -10.98
N LEU A 193 -3.09 -16.40 -9.85
CA LEU A 193 -3.82 -16.62 -8.61
C LEU A 193 -5.27 -16.13 -8.77
N LEU A 194 -5.47 -14.94 -9.34
CA LEU A 194 -6.80 -14.40 -9.58
C LEU A 194 -7.56 -15.15 -10.67
N LEU A 195 -6.89 -15.61 -11.73
CA LEU A 195 -7.50 -16.47 -12.75
C LEU A 195 -7.98 -17.80 -12.14
N SER A 196 -7.21 -18.37 -11.21
CA SER A 196 -7.58 -19.62 -10.53
C SER A 196 -8.82 -19.43 -9.65
N LEU A 197 -8.88 -18.32 -8.90
CA LEU A 197 -10.07 -17.93 -8.14
C LEU A 197 -11.26 -17.63 -9.04
N ALA A 198 -11.05 -16.94 -10.16
CA ALA A 198 -12.09 -16.60 -11.12
C ALA A 198 -12.71 -17.86 -11.75
N LYS A 199 -11.86 -18.85 -12.05
CA LYS A 199 -12.30 -20.18 -12.49
C LYS A 199 -13.16 -20.86 -11.43
N GLU A 200 -12.69 -20.96 -10.18
CA GLU A 200 -13.44 -21.60 -9.08
C GLU A 200 -14.81 -20.93 -8.89
N VAL A 201 -14.84 -19.60 -8.83
CA VAL A 201 -16.09 -18.83 -8.69
C VAL A 201 -17.04 -19.11 -9.86
N SER A 202 -16.52 -19.11 -11.09
CA SER A 202 -17.33 -19.40 -12.30
C SER A 202 -17.92 -20.80 -12.28
N GLU A 203 -17.17 -21.82 -11.83
CA GLU A 203 -17.69 -23.18 -11.65
C GLU A 203 -18.81 -23.22 -10.60
N LYS A 204 -18.64 -22.52 -9.47
CA LYS A 204 -19.66 -22.46 -8.40
C LYS A 204 -20.97 -21.82 -8.84
N VAL A 205 -20.93 -20.84 -9.76
CA VAL A 205 -22.12 -20.21 -10.32
C VAL A 205 -22.62 -20.85 -11.62
N GLY A 206 -22.05 -22.00 -12.03
CA GLY A 206 -22.46 -22.75 -13.22
C GLY A 206 -22.01 -22.15 -14.55
N GLN A 207 -21.08 -21.19 -14.55
CA GLN A 207 -20.51 -20.54 -15.73
C GLN A 207 -19.32 -21.35 -16.27
N TYR A 208 -19.57 -22.61 -16.66
CA TYR A 208 -18.51 -23.57 -17.02
C TYR A 208 -17.71 -23.16 -18.27
N THR A 209 -18.33 -22.50 -19.26
CA THR A 209 -17.62 -22.00 -20.44
C THR A 209 -16.58 -20.95 -20.06
N LEU A 210 -16.95 -20.02 -19.18
CA LEU A 210 -16.07 -18.96 -18.69
C LEU A 210 -14.97 -19.54 -17.77
N ALA A 211 -15.29 -20.55 -16.96
CA ALA A 211 -14.29 -21.29 -16.19
C ALA A 211 -13.23 -21.94 -17.12
N ALA A 212 -13.66 -22.53 -18.23
CA ALA A 212 -12.75 -23.10 -19.23
C ALA A 212 -11.91 -22.03 -19.95
N GLU A 213 -12.43 -20.81 -20.15
CA GLU A 213 -11.65 -19.66 -20.63
C GLU A 213 -10.56 -19.25 -19.65
N TYR A 214 -10.89 -19.11 -18.36
CA TYR A 214 -9.88 -18.82 -17.34
C TYR A 214 -8.81 -19.91 -17.26
N GLN A 215 -9.19 -21.19 -17.39
CA GLN A 215 -8.23 -22.29 -17.44
C GLN A 215 -7.28 -22.20 -18.64
N ARG A 216 -7.77 -21.80 -19.82
CA ARG A 216 -6.92 -21.56 -21.00
C ARG A 216 -5.95 -20.41 -20.76
N SER A 217 -6.40 -19.31 -20.17
CA SER A 217 -5.53 -18.18 -19.81
C SER A 217 -4.44 -18.58 -18.82
N ILE A 218 -4.75 -19.40 -17.82
CA ILE A 218 -3.75 -19.96 -16.89
C ILE A 218 -2.67 -20.76 -17.62
N ASN A 219 -3.07 -21.60 -18.58
CA ASN A 219 -2.13 -22.43 -19.34
C ASN A 219 -1.22 -21.58 -20.23
N ASN A 220 -1.77 -20.54 -20.88
CA ASN A 220 -0.99 -19.63 -21.73
C ASN A 220 0.05 -18.81 -20.96
N LEU A 221 -0.20 -18.50 -19.68
CA LEU A 221 0.80 -17.85 -18.83
C LEU A 221 2.00 -18.77 -18.54
N ASN A 222 1.80 -20.09 -18.46
CA ASN A 222 2.89 -21.04 -18.19
C ASN A 222 3.77 -21.26 -19.44
N SER A 223 3.18 -21.34 -20.64
CA SER A 223 3.94 -21.54 -21.88
C SER A 223 4.91 -20.40 -22.21
N ASN A 224 4.61 -19.18 -21.75
CA ASN A 224 5.49 -18.02 -21.92
C ASN A 224 6.69 -18.02 -20.96
N ILE A 225 6.62 -18.77 -19.86
CA ILE A 225 7.76 -18.92 -18.94
C ILE A 225 8.72 -19.98 -19.50
N ASP A 226 8.20 -21.11 -19.98
CA ASP A 226 9.00 -22.21 -20.55
C ASP A 226 9.73 -21.83 -21.86
N THR A 227 9.20 -20.89 -22.65
CA THR A 227 9.84 -20.45 -23.91
C THR A 227 10.92 -19.37 -23.72
N SER A 228 11.02 -18.76 -22.54
CA SER A 228 12.06 -17.76 -22.23
C SER A 228 13.41 -18.36 -21.79
N GLY A 229 13.45 -19.69 -21.57
CA GLY A 229 14.64 -20.43 -21.13
C GLY A 229 15.48 -21.06 -22.26
N VAL A 230 15.12 -20.86 -23.53
CA VAL A 230 15.83 -21.48 -24.67
C VAL A 230 16.18 -20.45 -25.74
N THR A 231 17.10 -19.54 -25.40
CA THR A 231 17.98 -18.89 -26.37
C THR A 231 19.40 -18.81 -25.81
N ASN A 232 20.01 -19.95 -25.54
CA ASN A 232 21.47 -20.06 -25.59
C ASN A 232 21.87 -20.39 -27.04
N GLU A 233 21.71 -19.40 -27.91
CA GLU A 233 22.44 -19.35 -29.17
C GLU A 233 23.88 -18.90 -28.88
N TYR A 234 24.75 -19.86 -28.58
CA TYR A 234 26.17 -19.73 -28.90
C TYR A 234 26.65 -21.05 -29.50
N ASN A 235 26.42 -21.16 -30.81
CA ASN A 235 27.13 -22.07 -31.69
C ASN A 235 28.60 -21.60 -31.84
N ASN A 236 29.50 -22.59 -31.82
CA ASN A 236 30.73 -22.70 -32.61
C ASN A 236 31.89 -21.70 -32.39
N HIS A 237 33.04 -22.22 -31.94
CA HIS A 237 34.06 -22.68 -32.89
C HIS A 237 35.12 -23.60 -32.27
N THR A 238 35.39 -24.66 -33.02
CA THR A 238 36.54 -25.57 -33.03
C THR A 238 37.87 -24.85 -33.25
N GLY A 239 38.97 -25.36 -32.65
CA GLY A 239 40.35 -25.04 -33.03
C GLY A 239 41.25 -24.75 -31.85
#